data_AF-A0A1Q6GDC0-F1
#
_entry.id   AF-A0A1Q6GDC0-F1
#
_cell.length_a   1.000
_cell.length_b   1.000
_cell.length_c   1.000
_cell.angle_alpha   90.00
_cell.angle_beta   90.00
_cell.angle_gamma   90.00
#
_symmetry.space_group_name_H-M   'P 1'
#
loop_
_entity.id
_entity.type
_entity.pdbx_description
1 polymer ?
#
loop_
_entity_poly.entity_id
_entity_poly.type
_entity_poly.pdbx_seq_one_letter_code
_entity_poly.pdbx_strand_id
1 'polypeptide(L)'
;MFNLEKVEIMKKVFYKSLILAFSATMLSANVNAQFAGGTGTESDPYIIQTAEQLNEVRNHLDGNNFRLDNDIDLTSYLAANSAENGWLPIGSDPEGIAGSFDGNGHVISGFYINRPETSNVGLFGFIKSSGIFSVKKLGLIIADGKEVKGLDNVGGIIGQVPYTGQTIKITECFVIGNITAEGNGAVTGTATGTAGSIIAMTSALGRVELLNCYAAGKVYGFCKAGGLVGQGYRGIKIESSYSTCEVEAGTNKSQSKAGGLIGECGFPNGNAIRHDVIYSIALNPSVKAPNSPDLHIGRLVGFEKPDNTGKYNYEVSYAWADMLVNNVTVTDGQETNKNGLNQSSNDVIQETIYFGDNNNDYLFWDPAIWSMGNGKYQLPILKAFATDKQPDTRVAHLPERTGTGITMSSSEKLSVYPTLTKDKITIANKAANAKVSIYDQVGKLVMTSFDSEISVATLNSGIYLLNVQGTVVKIVKE
;
A
#
# COMPACT_ATOMS: atom_id res chain seq x y z
N MET A 1 47.08 -64.22 44.24
CA MET A 1 47.51 -63.07 43.41
C MET A 1 46.44 -62.65 42.39
N PHE A 2 45.15 -62.79 42.73
CA PHE A 2 44.01 -62.50 41.84
C PHE A 2 42.97 -61.73 42.66
N ASN A 3 43.16 -60.43 42.90
CA ASN A 3 42.05 -59.58 43.37
C ASN A 3 42.31 -58.06 43.39
N LEU A 4 43.53 -57.57 43.16
CA LEU A 4 43.78 -56.12 43.11
C LEU A 4 43.47 -55.51 41.73
N GLU A 5 43.77 -56.18 40.62
CA GLU A 5 43.50 -55.64 39.26
C GLU A 5 42.01 -55.42 38.97
N LYS A 6 41.12 -56.30 39.45
CA LYS A 6 39.67 -56.17 39.21
C LYS A 6 39.04 -54.97 39.93
N VAL A 7 39.57 -54.59 41.09
CA VAL A 7 39.07 -53.45 41.89
C VAL A 7 39.48 -52.12 41.25
N GLU A 8 40.67 -52.07 40.65
CA GLU A 8 41.19 -50.87 40.00
C GLU A 8 40.53 -50.60 38.63
N ILE A 9 40.18 -51.66 37.90
CA ILE A 9 39.39 -51.58 36.67
C ILE A 9 37.95 -51.12 36.96
N MET A 10 37.31 -51.62 38.03
CA MET A 10 35.97 -51.17 38.41
C MET A 10 35.92 -49.69 38.82
N LYS A 11 36.96 -49.17 39.53
CA LYS A 11 37.05 -47.75 39.87
C LYS A 11 37.22 -46.85 38.63
N LYS A 12 38.00 -47.29 37.63
CA LYS A 12 38.18 -46.55 36.36
C LYS A 12 36.92 -46.56 35.48
N VAL A 13 36.13 -47.64 35.51
CA VAL A 13 34.83 -47.72 34.80
C VAL A 13 33.79 -46.85 35.51
N PHE A 14 33.73 -46.86 36.84
CA PHE A 14 32.78 -46.03 37.61
C PHE A 14 33.06 -44.53 37.46
N TYR A 15 34.34 -44.10 37.42
CA TYR A 15 34.71 -42.70 37.16
C TYR A 15 34.46 -42.26 35.70
N LYS A 16 34.61 -43.14 34.72
CA LYS A 16 34.25 -42.84 33.32
C LYS A 16 32.73 -42.74 33.11
N SER A 17 31.94 -43.56 33.82
CA SER A 17 30.48 -43.48 33.80
C SER A 17 29.94 -42.26 34.55
N LEU A 18 30.63 -41.80 35.60
CA LEU A 18 30.23 -40.58 36.33
C LEU A 18 30.58 -39.30 35.56
N ILE A 19 31.64 -39.30 34.74
CA ILE A 19 31.99 -38.17 33.86
C ILE A 19 31.10 -38.10 32.61
N LEU A 20 30.58 -39.24 32.11
CA LEU A 20 29.58 -39.24 31.04
C LEU A 20 28.18 -38.82 31.52
N ALA A 21 27.86 -39.00 32.81
CA ALA A 21 26.59 -38.58 33.39
C ALA A 21 26.60 -37.12 33.89
N PHE A 22 27.77 -36.50 34.03
CA PHE A 22 27.92 -35.09 34.46
C PHE A 22 28.27 -34.13 33.31
N SER A 23 28.48 -34.62 32.09
CA SER A 23 28.51 -33.82 30.86
C SER A 23 27.14 -33.73 30.16
N ALA A 24 26.08 -34.28 30.77
CA ALA A 24 24.70 -34.23 30.28
C ALA A 24 23.83 -33.18 30.99
N THR A 25 24.43 -32.37 31.88
CA THR A 25 23.77 -31.25 32.54
C THR A 25 24.62 -30.00 32.31
N MET A 26 24.07 -29.02 31.59
CA MET A 26 24.70 -27.77 31.10
C MET A 26 25.31 -27.82 29.69
N LEU A 27 24.62 -28.46 28.74
CA LEU A 27 24.19 -27.63 27.61
C LEU A 27 22.74 -27.27 27.93
N SER A 28 22.52 -26.15 28.60
CA SER A 28 21.30 -25.40 28.35
C SER A 28 21.39 -25.00 26.89
N ALA A 29 21.00 -25.90 25.97
CA ALA A 29 20.39 -25.45 24.75
C ALA A 29 19.30 -24.52 25.25
N ASN A 30 19.49 -23.21 25.04
CA ASN A 30 18.37 -22.30 25.11
C ASN A 30 17.38 -22.88 24.09
N VAL A 31 16.42 -23.66 24.56
CA VAL A 31 15.21 -23.95 23.80
C VAL A 31 14.47 -22.61 23.81
N ASN A 32 15.00 -21.65 23.06
CA ASN A 32 14.21 -20.50 22.69
C ASN A 32 13.00 -21.11 21.99
N ALA A 33 11.81 -20.81 22.51
CA ALA A 33 10.60 -21.15 21.80
C ALA A 33 10.74 -20.62 20.36
N GLN A 34 10.46 -21.48 19.37
CA GLN A 34 10.61 -21.16 17.94
C GLN A 34 9.82 -19.90 17.55
N PHE A 35 8.75 -19.62 18.31
CA PHE A 35 7.93 -18.42 18.27
C PHE A 35 7.70 -17.91 19.70
N ALA A 36 7.27 -16.66 19.85
CA ALA A 36 6.99 -16.08 21.17
C ALA A 36 5.74 -16.70 21.85
N GLY A 37 4.91 -17.41 21.08
CA GLY A 37 3.73 -18.12 21.54
C GLY A 37 2.89 -18.66 20.38
N GLY A 38 1.75 -19.25 20.73
CA GLY A 38 0.78 -19.80 19.78
C GLY A 38 1.10 -21.20 19.26
N THR A 39 0.10 -21.82 18.64
CA THR A 39 0.15 -23.19 18.08
C THR A 39 0.10 -23.21 16.55
N GLY A 40 0.00 -22.05 15.91
CA GLY A 40 -0.09 -21.90 14.46
C GLY A 40 -1.47 -22.21 13.89
N THR A 41 -2.49 -22.37 14.74
CA THR A 41 -3.89 -22.52 14.33
C THR A 41 -4.52 -21.16 14.05
N GLU A 42 -5.67 -21.11 13.37
CA GLU A 42 -6.34 -19.83 13.06
C GLU A 42 -6.74 -19.05 14.32
N SER A 43 -7.23 -19.76 15.35
CA SER A 43 -7.60 -19.15 16.64
C SER A 43 -6.40 -18.82 17.54
N ASP A 44 -5.25 -19.43 17.26
CA ASP A 44 -4.04 -19.32 18.08
C ASP A 44 -2.79 -19.33 17.18
N PRO A 45 -2.55 -18.24 16.42
CA PRO A 45 -1.47 -18.15 15.45
C PRO A 45 -0.10 -18.10 16.14
N TYR A 46 0.95 -18.53 15.44
CA TYR A 46 2.31 -18.34 15.92
C TYR A 46 2.67 -16.86 16.02
N ILE A 47 3.22 -16.46 17.16
CA ILE A 47 3.54 -15.07 17.48
C ILE A 47 4.99 -14.75 17.15
N ILE A 48 5.19 -13.72 16.33
CA ILE A 48 6.50 -13.28 15.86
C ILE A 48 6.82 -11.89 16.45
N GLN A 49 7.93 -11.81 17.18
CA GLN A 49 8.42 -10.58 17.82
C GLN A 49 9.86 -10.24 17.43
N THR A 50 10.57 -11.13 16.73
CA THR A 50 12.00 -10.99 16.38
C THR A 50 12.28 -11.44 14.94
N ALA A 51 13.42 -11.01 14.40
CA ALA A 51 13.89 -11.42 13.07
C ALA A 51 14.12 -12.93 12.98
N GLU A 52 14.64 -13.54 14.04
CA GLU A 52 14.87 -14.99 14.14
C GLU A 52 13.54 -15.75 14.06
N GLN A 53 12.50 -15.30 14.78
CA GLN A 53 11.17 -15.91 14.72
C GLN A 53 10.50 -15.71 13.36
N LEU A 54 10.70 -14.55 12.71
CA LEU A 54 10.25 -14.37 11.32
C LEU A 54 10.97 -15.36 10.40
N ASN A 55 12.26 -15.60 10.62
CA ASN A 55 13.03 -16.57 9.86
C ASN A 55 12.52 -18.01 10.08
N GLU A 56 12.06 -18.36 11.28
CA GLU A 56 11.50 -19.69 11.60
C GLU A 56 10.21 -20.03 10.83
N VAL A 57 9.49 -19.05 10.28
CA VAL A 57 8.31 -19.27 9.43
C VAL A 57 8.62 -20.24 8.27
N ARG A 58 9.86 -20.24 7.75
CA ARG A 58 10.30 -21.14 6.67
C ARG A 58 10.22 -22.63 7.02
N ASN A 59 10.09 -22.97 8.30
CA ASN A 59 9.96 -24.34 8.80
C ASN A 59 8.48 -24.75 9.05
N HIS A 60 7.52 -23.86 8.81
CA HIS A 60 6.09 -24.03 9.11
C HIS A 60 5.19 -23.61 7.93
N LEU A 61 5.47 -24.16 6.74
CA LEU A 61 4.86 -23.70 5.48
C LEU A 61 3.44 -24.24 5.20
N ASP A 62 3.00 -25.29 5.88
CA ASP A 62 1.83 -26.07 5.48
C ASP A 62 0.54 -25.69 6.22
N GLY A 63 0.05 -24.48 5.96
CA GLY A 63 -1.26 -24.03 6.43
C GLY A 63 -1.26 -23.39 7.82
N ASN A 64 -0.09 -23.11 8.39
CA ASN A 64 0.04 -22.42 9.67
C ASN A 64 -0.30 -20.93 9.56
N ASN A 65 -0.72 -20.35 10.69
CA ASN A 65 -1.11 -18.95 10.81
C ASN A 65 -0.09 -18.21 11.68
N PHE A 66 0.30 -17.03 11.23
CA PHE A 66 1.33 -16.21 11.87
C PHE A 66 0.79 -14.82 12.17
N ARG A 67 1.23 -14.23 13.28
CA ARG A 67 0.93 -12.85 13.63
C ARG A 67 2.17 -12.12 14.15
N LEU A 68 2.46 -10.95 13.60
CA LEU A 68 3.43 -10.04 14.20
C LEU A 68 2.87 -9.41 15.47
N ASP A 69 3.71 -9.29 16.48
CA ASP A 69 3.38 -8.62 17.75
C ASP A 69 4.39 -7.52 18.10
N ASN A 70 5.36 -7.30 17.21
CA ASN A 70 6.29 -6.18 17.19
C ASN A 70 6.62 -5.81 15.74
N ASP A 71 7.14 -4.60 15.55
CA ASP A 71 7.87 -4.30 14.33
C ASP A 71 9.17 -5.11 14.30
N ILE A 72 9.55 -5.56 13.10
CA ILE A 72 10.75 -6.37 12.89
C ILE A 72 11.75 -5.57 12.06
N ASP A 73 12.83 -5.10 12.69
CA ASP A 73 13.99 -4.56 11.98
C ASP A 73 14.96 -5.68 11.63
N LEU A 74 15.15 -5.91 10.33
CA LEU A 74 16.02 -6.94 9.79
C LEU A 74 17.47 -6.51 9.63
N THR A 75 17.82 -5.25 9.91
CA THR A 75 19.15 -4.68 9.62
C THR A 75 20.27 -5.49 10.26
N SER A 76 20.24 -5.69 11.58
CA SER A 76 21.28 -6.45 12.28
C SER A 76 21.26 -7.94 11.93
N TYR A 77 20.08 -8.51 11.74
CA TYR A 77 19.92 -9.90 11.36
C TYR A 77 20.54 -10.18 9.98
N LEU A 78 20.26 -9.35 8.98
CA LEU A 78 20.80 -9.51 7.63
C LEU A 78 22.30 -9.23 7.59
N ALA A 79 22.79 -8.23 8.32
CA ALA A 79 24.23 -7.97 8.43
C ALA A 79 25.00 -9.17 8.99
N ALA A 80 24.43 -9.89 9.97
CA ALA A 80 25.05 -11.05 10.58
C ALA A 80 24.93 -12.34 9.74
N ASN A 81 23.81 -12.53 9.03
CA ASN A 81 23.48 -13.81 8.40
C ASN A 81 23.59 -13.83 6.86
N SER A 82 23.47 -12.67 6.19
CA SER A 82 23.39 -12.59 4.73
C SER A 82 23.65 -11.17 4.21
N ALA A 83 24.77 -10.56 4.61
CA ALA A 83 25.06 -9.14 4.32
C ALA A 83 25.04 -8.80 2.81
N GLU A 84 25.47 -9.72 1.95
CA GLU A 84 25.55 -9.50 0.51
C GLU A 84 24.22 -9.78 -0.21
N ASN A 85 23.54 -10.88 0.17
CA ASN A 85 22.38 -11.40 -0.54
C ASN A 85 21.03 -10.97 0.09
N GLY A 86 21.04 -10.47 1.32
CA GLY A 86 19.84 -10.09 2.06
C GLY A 86 18.95 -11.28 2.41
N TRP A 87 17.66 -11.02 2.55
CA TRP A 87 16.67 -12.00 2.96
C TRP A 87 16.63 -13.20 2.00
N LEU A 88 16.43 -14.39 2.57
CA LEU A 88 16.14 -15.60 1.81
C LEU A 88 14.61 -15.77 1.78
N PRO A 89 13.95 -15.67 0.61
CA PRO A 89 12.50 -15.81 0.48
C PRO A 89 11.93 -17.00 1.24
N ILE A 90 10.77 -16.82 1.85
CA ILE A 90 10.02 -17.91 2.51
C ILE A 90 9.20 -18.64 1.45
N GLY A 91 9.35 -19.96 1.39
CA GLY A 91 8.67 -20.80 0.40
C GLY A 91 9.33 -20.73 -0.99
N SER A 92 9.49 -21.89 -1.60
CA SER A 92 10.01 -22.08 -2.96
C SER A 92 9.13 -23.08 -3.70
N ASP A 93 9.16 -23.07 -5.03
CA ASP A 93 8.51 -24.11 -5.83
C ASP A 93 9.21 -25.47 -5.56
N PRO A 94 8.47 -26.57 -5.28
CA PRO A 94 7.02 -26.70 -5.16
C PRO A 94 6.42 -26.49 -3.76
N GLU A 95 7.26 -26.39 -2.74
CA GLU A 95 6.94 -26.45 -1.31
C GLU A 95 6.37 -25.16 -0.71
N GLY A 96 5.82 -24.26 -1.54
CA GLY A 96 5.42 -22.89 -1.14
C GLY A 96 4.59 -22.75 0.14
N ILE A 97 4.43 -21.51 0.59
CA ILE A 97 3.70 -21.21 1.82
C ILE A 97 2.17 -21.27 1.63
N ALA A 98 1.47 -21.79 2.63
CA ALA A 98 0.02 -21.74 2.80
C ALA A 98 -0.34 -21.27 4.23
N GLY A 99 -1.59 -20.90 4.46
CA GLY A 99 -2.10 -20.40 5.75
C GLY A 99 -2.32 -18.89 5.76
N SER A 100 -1.87 -18.18 6.78
CA SER A 100 -2.02 -16.72 6.85
C SER A 100 -0.86 -16.02 7.55
N PHE A 101 -0.62 -14.78 7.14
CA PHE A 101 0.35 -13.89 7.77
C PHE A 101 -0.31 -12.55 8.12
N ASP A 102 -0.58 -12.34 9.40
CA ASP A 102 -1.16 -11.11 9.96
C ASP A 102 -0.05 -10.19 10.46
N GLY A 103 0.23 -9.11 9.74
CA GLY A 103 1.16 -8.09 10.20
C GLY A 103 0.63 -7.30 11.40
N ASN A 104 -0.67 -7.37 11.72
CA ASN A 104 -1.27 -6.75 12.91
C ASN A 104 -0.93 -5.27 13.10
N GLY A 105 -0.72 -4.53 12.00
CA GLY A 105 -0.35 -3.11 12.04
C GLY A 105 1.14 -2.84 12.29
N HIS A 106 1.97 -3.87 12.18
CA HIS A 106 3.42 -3.79 12.32
C HIS A 106 4.14 -3.78 10.97
N VAL A 107 5.38 -3.30 11.01
CA VAL A 107 6.24 -3.22 9.84
C VAL A 107 7.43 -4.17 9.94
N ILE A 108 7.84 -4.69 8.78
CA ILE A 108 9.16 -5.31 8.59
C ILE A 108 10.03 -4.27 7.88
N SER A 109 11.11 -3.84 8.53
CA SER A 109 12.02 -2.79 8.06
C SER A 109 13.46 -3.32 7.93
N GLY A 110 14.35 -2.53 7.33
CA GLY A 110 15.72 -2.97 7.03
C GLY A 110 15.78 -4.08 5.97
N PHE A 111 14.68 -4.33 5.26
CA PHE A 111 14.53 -5.46 4.34
C PHE A 111 15.28 -5.19 3.03
N TYR A 112 15.91 -6.23 2.46
CA TYR A 112 16.40 -6.23 1.08
C TYR A 112 16.64 -7.65 0.62
N ILE A 113 16.65 -7.85 -0.70
CA ILE A 113 17.07 -9.11 -1.33
C ILE A 113 17.96 -8.75 -2.50
N ASN A 114 19.14 -9.35 -2.60
CA ASN A 114 20.04 -9.16 -3.74
C ASN A 114 20.42 -10.53 -4.29
N ARG A 115 19.53 -11.10 -5.10
CA ARG A 115 19.67 -12.46 -5.65
C ARG A 115 19.36 -12.46 -7.15
N PRO A 116 20.17 -11.77 -7.98
CA PRO A 116 19.86 -11.51 -9.39
C PRO A 116 19.66 -12.77 -10.25
N GLU A 117 20.14 -13.93 -9.79
CA GLU A 117 20.01 -15.23 -10.47
C GLU A 117 18.84 -16.08 -9.93
N THR A 118 18.04 -15.57 -8.98
CA THR A 118 16.95 -16.31 -8.34
C THR A 118 15.60 -15.83 -8.84
N SER A 119 14.74 -16.75 -9.27
CA SER A 119 13.34 -16.47 -9.57
C SER A 119 12.45 -16.62 -8.32
N ASN A 120 11.25 -16.04 -8.37
CA ASN A 120 10.25 -16.11 -7.30
C ASN A 120 10.78 -15.48 -6.01
N VAL A 121 11.00 -14.18 -6.07
CA VAL A 121 11.65 -13.38 -5.03
C VAL A 121 10.66 -12.45 -4.36
N GLY A 122 10.67 -12.46 -3.03
CA GLY A 122 9.91 -11.56 -2.16
C GLY A 122 10.06 -12.00 -0.70
N LEU A 123 9.33 -11.37 0.22
CA LEU A 123 9.23 -11.89 1.59
C LEU A 123 8.80 -13.37 1.56
N PHE A 124 7.77 -13.64 0.75
CA PHE A 124 7.34 -14.98 0.35
C PHE A 124 7.69 -15.20 -1.13
N GLY A 125 8.50 -16.21 -1.42
CA GLY A 125 8.92 -16.50 -2.80
C GLY A 125 7.78 -17.11 -3.61
N PHE A 126 7.16 -18.16 -3.07
CA PHE A 126 6.15 -18.95 -3.76
C PHE A 126 5.01 -19.37 -2.83
N ILE A 127 3.77 -19.23 -3.31
CA ILE A 127 2.56 -19.69 -2.60
C ILE A 127 2.25 -21.13 -3.00
N LYS A 128 1.83 -21.98 -2.05
CA LYS A 128 1.47 -23.37 -2.32
C LYS A 128 0.25 -23.46 -3.24
N SER A 129 0.35 -24.20 -4.34
CA SER A 129 -0.73 -24.30 -5.34
C SER A 129 -2.03 -24.89 -4.78
N SER A 130 -1.96 -25.81 -3.81
CA SER A 130 -3.13 -26.41 -3.16
C SER A 130 -3.63 -25.64 -1.93
N GLY A 131 -2.87 -24.65 -1.44
CA GLY A 131 -3.14 -23.95 -0.20
C GLY A 131 -3.86 -22.62 -0.39
N ILE A 132 -4.67 -22.25 0.59
CA ILE A 132 -5.12 -20.86 0.76
C ILE A 132 -3.94 -20.08 1.33
N PHE A 133 -3.76 -18.82 0.91
CA PHE A 133 -2.84 -17.92 1.57
C PHE A 133 -3.42 -16.52 1.68
N SER A 134 -3.17 -15.85 2.81
CA SER A 134 -3.54 -14.45 2.99
C SER A 134 -2.45 -13.68 3.72
N VAL A 135 -2.29 -12.41 3.34
CA VAL A 135 -1.44 -11.44 4.04
C VAL A 135 -2.29 -10.24 4.39
N LYS A 136 -2.26 -9.79 5.64
CA LYS A 136 -3.01 -8.59 6.02
C LYS A 136 -2.24 -7.69 6.97
N LYS A 137 -2.52 -6.38 6.92
CA LYS A 137 -2.00 -5.38 7.87
C LYS A 137 -0.49 -5.42 8.04
N LEU A 138 0.22 -5.62 6.92
CA LEU A 138 1.68 -5.70 6.87
C LEU A 138 2.27 -4.52 6.10
N GLY A 139 3.19 -3.79 6.73
CA GLY A 139 4.07 -2.84 6.06
C GLY A 139 5.44 -3.45 5.81
N LEU A 140 5.96 -3.32 4.60
CA LEU A 140 7.31 -3.77 4.24
C LEU A 140 8.13 -2.57 3.77
N ILE A 141 9.22 -2.28 4.47
CA ILE A 141 10.09 -1.13 4.23
C ILE A 141 11.47 -1.64 3.85
N ILE A 142 11.82 -1.42 2.58
CA ILE A 142 13.13 -1.78 2.04
C ILE A 142 14.16 -0.76 2.54
N ALA A 143 15.33 -1.24 2.92
CA ALA A 143 16.40 -0.40 3.44
C ALA A 143 16.88 0.65 2.42
N ASP A 144 17.26 1.83 2.90
CA ASP A 144 17.79 2.91 2.07
C ASP A 144 19.03 2.46 1.28
N GLY A 145 19.06 2.81 -0.01
CA GLY A 145 20.13 2.40 -0.91
C GLY A 145 20.17 0.91 -1.23
N LYS A 146 19.16 0.13 -0.81
CA LYS A 146 18.95 -1.27 -1.17
C LYS A 146 17.70 -1.44 -2.02
N GLU A 147 17.47 -2.67 -2.46
CA GLU A 147 16.34 -3.08 -3.29
C GLU A 147 15.97 -4.54 -3.02
N VAL A 148 14.81 -4.95 -3.53
CA VAL A 148 14.47 -6.37 -3.73
C VAL A 148 14.76 -6.71 -5.18
N LYS A 149 15.82 -7.47 -5.38
CA LYS A 149 16.39 -7.79 -6.69
C LYS A 149 16.45 -9.29 -6.91
N GLY A 150 15.93 -9.72 -8.06
CA GLY A 150 15.86 -11.11 -8.49
C GLY A 150 15.92 -11.26 -10.01
N LEU A 151 15.94 -12.51 -10.48
CA LEU A 151 15.94 -12.85 -11.91
C LEU A 151 14.56 -12.64 -12.54
N ASP A 152 13.56 -13.34 -12.00
CA ASP A 152 12.18 -13.31 -12.50
C ASP A 152 11.19 -13.41 -11.35
N ASN A 153 9.96 -12.94 -11.58
CA ASN A 153 8.90 -12.87 -10.58
C ASN A 153 9.41 -12.28 -9.26
N VAL A 154 9.76 -10.99 -9.30
CA VAL A 154 10.25 -10.23 -8.14
C VAL A 154 9.16 -9.32 -7.60
N GLY A 155 8.70 -9.60 -6.39
CA GLY A 155 7.77 -8.74 -5.67
C GLY A 155 8.23 -8.46 -4.26
N GLY A 156 7.76 -7.37 -3.66
CA GLY A 156 8.11 -7.05 -2.28
C GLY A 156 7.55 -8.11 -1.32
N ILE A 157 6.25 -8.37 -1.39
CA ILE A 157 5.59 -9.34 -0.50
C ILE A 157 5.61 -10.74 -1.11
N ILE A 158 5.11 -10.92 -2.33
CA ILE A 158 4.96 -12.24 -2.98
C ILE A 158 5.68 -12.25 -4.34
N GLY A 159 6.59 -13.20 -4.54
CA GLY A 159 7.18 -13.46 -5.85
C GLY A 159 6.14 -14.04 -6.81
N GLN A 160 5.65 -15.25 -6.52
CA GLN A 160 4.71 -15.94 -7.39
C GLN A 160 3.53 -16.59 -6.64
N VAL A 161 2.33 -16.30 -7.13
CA VAL A 161 1.14 -17.12 -6.90
C VAL A 161 0.95 -18.04 -8.12
N PRO A 162 1.18 -19.35 -8.00
CA PRO A 162 1.08 -20.27 -9.13
C PRO A 162 -0.37 -20.50 -9.55
N TYR A 163 -0.56 -21.44 -10.47
CA TYR A 163 -1.89 -21.95 -10.76
C TYR A 163 -2.50 -22.58 -9.50
N THR A 164 -3.61 -22.00 -9.03
CA THR A 164 -4.36 -22.47 -7.87
C THR A 164 -5.86 -22.28 -8.09
N GLY A 165 -6.66 -23.19 -7.52
CA GLY A 165 -8.12 -23.01 -7.41
C GLY A 165 -8.55 -22.07 -6.27
N GLN A 166 -7.62 -21.67 -5.40
CA GLN A 166 -7.91 -20.92 -4.18
C GLN A 166 -7.90 -19.42 -4.40
N THR A 167 -8.65 -18.69 -3.56
CA THR A 167 -8.58 -17.23 -3.47
C THR A 167 -7.38 -16.84 -2.61
N ILE A 168 -6.52 -15.96 -3.11
CA ILE A 168 -5.42 -15.38 -2.33
C ILE A 168 -5.77 -13.92 -2.01
N LYS A 169 -5.66 -13.53 -0.74
CA LYS A 169 -6.04 -12.17 -0.28
C LYS A 169 -4.87 -11.42 0.31
N ILE A 170 -4.65 -10.20 -0.17
CA ILE A 170 -3.68 -9.26 0.39
C ILE A 170 -4.46 -7.99 0.75
N THR A 171 -4.51 -7.66 2.03
CA THR A 171 -5.40 -6.59 2.52
C THR A 171 -4.71 -5.64 3.48
N GLU A 172 -4.88 -4.33 3.31
CA GLU A 172 -4.30 -3.32 4.21
C GLU A 172 -2.76 -3.43 4.30
N CYS A 173 -2.10 -3.66 3.16
CA CYS A 173 -0.65 -3.84 3.10
C CYS A 173 0.03 -2.72 2.32
N PHE A 174 1.28 -2.42 2.66
CA PHE A 174 2.08 -1.48 1.87
C PHE A 174 3.53 -1.90 1.69
N VAL A 175 4.14 -1.43 0.60
CA VAL A 175 5.57 -1.62 0.30
C VAL A 175 6.21 -0.28 -0.02
N ILE A 176 7.34 0.01 0.65
CA ILE A 176 8.16 1.19 0.37
C ILE A 176 9.55 0.73 -0.07
N GLY A 177 9.98 1.20 -1.23
CA GLY A 177 11.33 1.04 -1.77
C GLY A 177 11.37 0.40 -3.15
N ASN A 178 12.57 -0.03 -3.56
CA ASN A 178 12.85 -0.37 -4.95
C ASN A 178 12.75 -1.88 -5.21
N ILE A 179 12.14 -2.25 -6.34
CA ILE A 179 11.97 -3.63 -6.81
C ILE A 179 12.54 -3.76 -8.22
N THR A 180 13.39 -4.77 -8.43
CA THR A 180 14.09 -4.98 -9.71
C THR A 180 14.05 -6.45 -10.11
N ALA A 181 13.46 -6.74 -11.27
CA ALA A 181 13.60 -8.03 -11.94
C ALA A 181 14.57 -7.89 -13.13
N GLU A 182 15.75 -8.50 -13.01
CA GLU A 182 16.85 -8.42 -13.98
C GLU A 182 16.52 -9.11 -15.32
N GLY A 183 15.69 -10.16 -15.27
CA GLY A 183 15.42 -11.02 -16.42
C GLY A 183 16.63 -11.81 -16.88
N ASN A 184 16.41 -12.75 -17.78
CA ASN A 184 17.44 -13.61 -18.35
C ASN A 184 18.26 -12.94 -19.49
N GLY A 185 18.13 -11.62 -19.69
CA GLY A 185 18.81 -10.89 -20.76
C GLY A 185 18.34 -11.25 -22.18
N ALA A 186 17.33 -12.10 -22.34
CA ALA A 186 16.90 -12.58 -23.65
C ALA A 186 16.20 -11.45 -24.43
N VAL A 187 16.78 -11.08 -25.57
CA VAL A 187 16.19 -10.09 -26.50
C VAL A 187 15.24 -10.78 -27.50
N THR A 188 15.47 -12.06 -27.78
CA THR A 188 14.61 -12.92 -28.62
C THR A 188 14.20 -14.19 -27.85
N GLY A 189 13.01 -14.71 -28.11
CA GLY A 189 12.47 -15.90 -27.40
C GLY A 189 11.67 -15.57 -26.14
N THR A 190 11.69 -16.48 -25.16
CA THR A 190 10.93 -16.35 -23.90
C THR A 190 11.74 -15.56 -22.88
N ALA A 191 11.67 -14.24 -22.93
CA ALA A 191 12.33 -13.41 -21.93
C ALA A 191 11.53 -13.37 -20.63
N THR A 192 12.27 -13.24 -19.54
CA THR A 192 11.76 -13.22 -18.16
C THR A 192 12.03 -11.86 -17.53
N GLY A 193 11.59 -11.66 -16.28
CA GLY A 193 11.80 -10.42 -15.54
C GLY A 193 10.50 -9.67 -15.36
N THR A 194 9.63 -10.26 -14.53
CA THR A 194 8.37 -9.63 -14.08
C THR A 194 8.57 -9.04 -12.69
N ALA A 195 8.20 -7.77 -12.51
CA ALA A 195 8.29 -7.06 -11.23
C ALA A 195 6.96 -6.41 -10.83
N GLY A 196 6.64 -6.46 -9.54
CA GLY A 196 5.53 -5.69 -8.96
C GLY A 196 5.65 -5.54 -7.45
N SER A 197 5.36 -4.35 -6.92
CA SER A 197 5.68 -4.04 -5.51
C SER A 197 5.07 -5.01 -4.51
N ILE A 198 3.82 -5.45 -4.71
CA ILE A 198 3.15 -6.39 -3.80
C ILE A 198 3.29 -7.83 -4.32
N ILE A 199 2.92 -8.06 -5.57
CA ILE A 199 2.96 -9.39 -6.21
C ILE A 199 3.65 -9.29 -7.56
N ALA A 200 4.64 -10.11 -7.84
CA ALA A 200 5.24 -10.11 -9.18
C ALA A 200 4.32 -10.77 -10.21
N MET A 201 3.93 -12.02 -9.95
CA MET A 201 3.12 -12.80 -10.89
C MET A 201 2.06 -13.61 -10.15
N THR A 202 0.84 -13.63 -10.69
CA THR A 202 -0.25 -14.46 -10.17
C THR A 202 -1.00 -15.20 -11.26
N SER A 203 -1.51 -16.39 -10.95
CA SER A 203 -2.32 -17.22 -11.83
C SER A 203 -3.45 -17.99 -11.11
N ALA A 204 -4.23 -17.35 -10.24
CA ALA A 204 -5.32 -18.01 -9.50
C ALA A 204 -6.65 -18.09 -10.27
N LEU A 205 -7.32 -19.25 -10.22
CA LEU A 205 -8.73 -19.42 -10.59
C LEU A 205 -9.68 -18.98 -9.47
N GLY A 206 -9.28 -19.12 -8.21
CA GLY A 206 -10.04 -18.55 -7.10
C GLY A 206 -9.93 -17.03 -7.00
N ARG A 207 -9.19 -16.40 -7.95
CA ARG A 207 -8.87 -14.97 -8.01
C ARG A 207 -7.87 -14.51 -6.95
N VAL A 208 -7.04 -13.53 -7.28
CA VAL A 208 -6.24 -12.79 -6.30
C VAL A 208 -6.87 -11.44 -5.99
N GLU A 209 -7.02 -11.11 -4.72
CA GLU A 209 -7.62 -9.87 -4.24
C GLU A 209 -6.57 -9.03 -3.52
N LEU A 210 -6.28 -7.85 -4.07
CA LEU A 210 -5.48 -6.79 -3.48
C LEU A 210 -6.43 -5.67 -3.03
N LEU A 211 -6.63 -5.53 -1.72
CA LEU A 211 -7.62 -4.61 -1.16
C LEU A 211 -6.92 -3.63 -0.22
N ASN A 212 -7.20 -2.33 -0.35
CA ASN A 212 -6.64 -1.33 0.56
C ASN A 212 -5.10 -1.36 0.62
N CYS A 213 -4.44 -1.45 -0.53
CA CYS A 213 -2.99 -1.58 -0.60
C CYS A 213 -2.34 -0.39 -1.28
N TYR A 214 -1.09 -0.08 -0.90
CA TYR A 214 -0.32 0.92 -1.62
C TYR A 214 1.16 0.60 -1.75
N ALA A 215 1.82 1.23 -2.70
CA ALA A 215 3.26 1.13 -2.86
C ALA A 215 3.90 2.44 -3.30
N ALA A 216 5.14 2.67 -2.83
CA ALA A 216 5.97 3.80 -3.20
C ALA A 216 7.42 3.37 -3.43
N GLY A 217 8.09 3.96 -4.42
CA GLY A 217 9.47 3.63 -4.77
C GLY A 217 9.67 3.51 -6.28
N LYS A 218 10.54 2.60 -6.71
CA LYS A 218 10.77 2.30 -8.13
C LYS A 218 10.51 0.83 -8.41
N VAL A 219 9.87 0.54 -9.53
CA VAL A 219 9.64 -0.83 -10.01
C VAL A 219 10.22 -0.96 -11.41
N TYR A 220 11.26 -1.79 -11.53
CA TYR A 220 11.86 -2.15 -12.79
C TYR A 220 11.64 -3.62 -13.09
N GLY A 221 11.14 -3.93 -14.28
CA GLY A 221 11.10 -5.29 -14.80
C GLY A 221 11.75 -5.36 -16.17
N PHE A 222 12.61 -6.34 -16.40
CA PHE A 222 13.19 -6.55 -17.74
C PHE A 222 12.12 -6.74 -18.82
N CYS A 223 11.03 -7.44 -18.49
CA CYS A 223 9.88 -7.67 -19.38
C CYS A 223 8.60 -6.98 -18.93
N LYS A 224 8.24 -7.06 -17.65
CA LYS A 224 6.92 -6.61 -17.18
C LYS A 224 7.05 -5.90 -15.85
N ALA A 225 6.40 -4.76 -15.71
CA ALA A 225 6.43 -3.99 -14.49
C ALA A 225 5.05 -3.42 -14.18
N GLY A 226 4.60 -3.56 -12.93
CA GLY A 226 3.41 -2.88 -12.43
C GLY A 226 3.65 -2.29 -11.05
N GLY A 227 3.11 -1.10 -10.78
CA GLY A 227 3.35 -0.43 -9.50
C GLY A 227 2.83 -1.23 -8.29
N LEU A 228 1.82 -2.08 -8.46
CA LEU A 228 1.36 -3.03 -7.44
C LEU A 228 1.59 -4.48 -7.86
N VAL A 229 1.23 -4.83 -9.10
CA VAL A 229 1.32 -6.21 -9.61
C VAL A 229 2.01 -6.27 -10.96
N GLY A 230 3.02 -7.11 -11.12
CA GLY A 230 3.72 -7.25 -12.40
C GLY A 230 2.84 -7.89 -13.48
N GLN A 231 2.27 -9.06 -13.16
CA GLN A 231 1.42 -9.82 -14.07
C GLN A 231 0.27 -10.52 -13.35
N GLY A 232 -0.96 -10.24 -13.76
CA GLY A 232 -2.19 -10.89 -13.30
C GLY A 232 -2.77 -11.86 -14.33
N TYR A 233 -2.38 -13.13 -14.30
CA TYR A 233 -3.02 -14.18 -15.10
C TYR A 233 -4.34 -14.66 -14.49
N ARG A 234 -5.30 -15.00 -15.37
CA ARG A 234 -6.62 -15.57 -15.09
C ARG A 234 -7.58 -14.69 -14.29
N GLY A 235 -7.23 -14.20 -13.10
CA GLY A 235 -8.15 -13.35 -12.34
C GLY A 235 -7.48 -12.54 -11.23
N ILE A 236 -7.75 -11.25 -11.21
CA ILE A 236 -7.25 -10.32 -10.20
C ILE A 236 -8.28 -9.24 -9.87
N LYS A 237 -8.32 -8.82 -8.60
CA LYS A 237 -9.03 -7.64 -8.11
C LYS A 237 -8.01 -6.71 -7.47
N ILE A 238 -7.95 -5.47 -7.92
CA ILE A 238 -7.31 -4.38 -7.18
C ILE A 238 -8.43 -3.41 -6.81
N GLU A 239 -8.60 -3.18 -5.52
CA GLU A 239 -9.67 -2.32 -5.00
C GLU A 239 -9.14 -1.40 -3.91
N SER A 240 -9.62 -0.15 -3.91
CA SER A 240 -9.26 0.84 -2.90
C SER A 240 -7.76 1.00 -2.70
N SER A 241 -7.00 0.98 -3.81
CA SER A 241 -5.55 0.86 -3.79
C SER A 241 -4.88 1.90 -4.68
N TYR A 242 -3.62 2.22 -4.40
CA TYR A 242 -2.86 3.17 -5.21
C TYR A 242 -1.38 2.85 -5.31
N SER A 243 -0.71 3.43 -6.30
CA SER A 243 0.76 3.37 -6.41
C SER A 243 1.32 4.73 -6.76
N THR A 244 2.42 5.11 -6.11
CA THR A 244 3.24 6.27 -6.50
C THR A 244 4.60 5.84 -7.06
N CYS A 245 4.74 4.57 -7.46
CA CYS A 245 6.01 4.06 -7.94
C CYS A 245 6.40 4.65 -9.30
N GLU A 246 7.68 4.94 -9.53
CA GLU A 246 8.21 5.08 -10.90
C GLU A 246 8.27 3.67 -11.52
N VAL A 247 7.54 3.42 -12.61
CA VAL A 247 7.44 2.07 -13.21
C VAL A 247 8.15 2.04 -14.57
N GLU A 248 9.03 1.05 -14.77
CA GLU A 248 9.72 0.84 -16.04
C GLU A 248 9.79 -0.64 -16.45
N ALA A 249 9.44 -0.95 -17.70
CA ALA A 249 9.65 -2.25 -18.34
C ALA A 249 10.53 -2.13 -19.58
N GLY A 250 11.80 -2.53 -19.47
CA GLY A 250 12.85 -1.87 -20.25
C GLY A 250 13.31 -2.54 -21.53
N THR A 251 13.83 -3.76 -21.47
CA THR A 251 14.92 -4.16 -22.39
C THR A 251 14.46 -4.98 -23.61
N ASN A 252 13.22 -5.48 -23.66
CA ASN A 252 12.73 -6.30 -24.78
C ASN A 252 11.55 -5.67 -25.53
N LYS A 253 11.80 -5.21 -26.76
CA LYS A 253 10.80 -4.55 -27.62
C LYS A 253 9.49 -5.30 -27.80
N SER A 254 9.51 -6.63 -27.87
CA SER A 254 8.30 -7.42 -28.12
C SER A 254 7.51 -7.78 -26.85
N GLN A 255 8.16 -7.67 -25.69
CA GLN A 255 7.64 -8.23 -24.43
C GLN A 255 7.48 -7.21 -23.31
N SER A 256 8.15 -6.06 -23.39
CA SER A 256 8.02 -4.93 -22.46
C SER A 256 6.55 -4.55 -22.27
N LYS A 257 6.06 -4.60 -21.03
CA LYS A 257 4.70 -4.20 -20.65
C LYS A 257 4.76 -3.47 -19.32
N ALA A 258 4.26 -2.24 -19.27
CA ALA A 258 4.31 -1.44 -18.05
C ALA A 258 2.97 -0.77 -17.77
N GLY A 259 2.52 -0.88 -16.52
CA GLY A 259 1.30 -0.21 -16.04
C GLY A 259 1.50 0.40 -14.66
N GLY A 260 0.80 1.50 -14.37
CA GLY A 260 0.91 2.15 -13.07
C GLY A 260 0.46 1.26 -11.91
N LEU A 261 -0.56 0.41 -12.11
CA LEU A 261 -1.01 -0.56 -11.12
C LEU A 261 -0.64 -2.00 -11.52
N ILE A 262 -0.97 -2.41 -12.76
CA ILE A 262 -0.68 -3.76 -13.26
C ILE A 262 0.09 -3.73 -14.58
N GLY A 263 1.20 -4.46 -14.70
CA GLY A 263 1.96 -4.53 -15.95
C GLY A 263 1.22 -5.25 -17.08
N GLU A 264 0.72 -6.46 -16.82
CA GLU A 264 -0.06 -7.25 -17.77
C GLU A 264 -1.21 -8.00 -17.10
N CYS A 265 -2.38 -8.02 -17.77
CA CYS A 265 -3.57 -8.73 -17.34
C CYS A 265 -4.11 -9.65 -18.45
N GLY A 266 -4.75 -10.74 -18.05
CA GLY A 266 -5.47 -11.67 -18.94
C GLY A 266 -4.77 -13.02 -19.10
N PHE A 267 -5.41 -13.98 -19.78
CA PHE A 267 -4.83 -15.30 -20.03
C PHE A 267 -4.85 -15.61 -21.54
N PRO A 268 -3.82 -16.24 -22.12
CA PRO A 268 -3.89 -16.72 -23.50
C PRO A 268 -5.09 -17.65 -23.70
N ASN A 269 -5.82 -17.52 -24.81
CA ASN A 269 -7.00 -18.33 -25.15
C ASN A 269 -8.31 -17.95 -24.43
N GLY A 270 -8.40 -16.75 -23.84
CA GLY A 270 -9.67 -16.17 -23.37
C GLY A 270 -10.27 -16.72 -22.08
N ASN A 271 -9.61 -17.68 -21.43
CA ASN A 271 -10.08 -18.33 -20.21
C ASN A 271 -9.82 -17.52 -18.92
N ALA A 272 -9.69 -16.19 -19.01
CA ALA A 272 -9.70 -15.34 -17.83
C ALA A 272 -11.10 -15.31 -17.17
N ILE A 273 -11.09 -15.17 -15.85
CA ILE A 273 -12.28 -15.05 -15.02
C ILE A 273 -12.75 -13.59 -15.02
N ARG A 274 -11.95 -12.71 -14.40
CA ARG A 274 -12.19 -11.26 -14.31
C ARG A 274 -10.94 -10.52 -13.83
N HIS A 275 -10.70 -9.34 -14.39
CA HIS A 275 -9.61 -8.42 -14.07
C HIS A 275 -10.23 -7.08 -13.69
N ASP A 276 -10.38 -6.85 -12.39
CA ASP A 276 -10.95 -5.60 -11.89
C ASP A 276 -9.84 -4.73 -11.31
N VAL A 277 -9.77 -3.49 -11.78
CA VAL A 277 -9.16 -2.38 -11.07
C VAL A 277 -10.32 -1.44 -10.77
N ILE A 278 -10.71 -1.33 -9.51
CA ILE A 278 -11.91 -0.58 -9.13
C ILE A 278 -11.63 0.30 -7.93
N TYR A 279 -12.29 1.46 -7.85
CA TYR A 279 -12.12 2.38 -6.72
C TYR A 279 -10.64 2.64 -6.42
N SER A 280 -9.78 2.67 -7.45
CA SER A 280 -8.33 2.68 -7.31
C SER A 280 -7.71 3.81 -8.12
N ILE A 281 -6.53 4.27 -7.74
CA ILE A 281 -5.89 5.40 -8.40
C ILE A 281 -4.41 5.16 -8.70
N ALA A 282 -4.02 5.34 -9.96
CA ALA A 282 -2.62 5.33 -10.38
C ALA A 282 -2.02 6.73 -10.21
N LEU A 283 -1.09 6.90 -9.26
CA LEU A 283 -0.45 8.18 -8.91
C LEU A 283 1.05 8.16 -9.27
N ASN A 284 1.44 7.27 -10.16
CA ASN A 284 2.81 7.09 -10.62
C ASN A 284 3.34 8.37 -11.31
N PRO A 285 4.58 8.81 -11.03
CA PRO A 285 5.18 9.93 -11.76
C PRO A 285 5.41 9.60 -13.23
N SER A 286 5.75 8.34 -13.53
CA SER A 286 5.87 7.85 -14.89
C SER A 286 5.70 6.34 -14.99
N VAL A 287 5.21 5.91 -16.15
CA VAL A 287 5.16 4.51 -16.60
C VAL A 287 5.89 4.43 -17.93
N LYS A 288 6.98 3.66 -17.98
CA LYS A 288 7.86 3.58 -19.13
C LYS A 288 7.94 2.13 -19.62
N ALA A 289 7.86 1.97 -20.92
CA ALA A 289 8.34 0.79 -21.61
C ALA A 289 8.87 1.24 -22.97
N PRO A 290 10.10 1.82 -22.99
CA PRO A 290 10.58 2.62 -24.13
C PRO A 290 10.74 1.82 -25.42
N ASN A 291 10.88 0.50 -25.29
CA ASN A 291 11.03 -0.39 -26.43
C ASN A 291 9.71 -1.03 -26.88
N SER A 292 8.64 -0.89 -26.11
CA SER A 292 7.36 -1.57 -26.35
C SER A 292 6.51 -0.91 -27.44
N PRO A 293 5.64 -1.66 -28.15
CA PRO A 293 4.48 -1.05 -28.83
C PRO A 293 3.64 -0.23 -27.84
N ASP A 294 3.06 0.87 -28.32
CA ASP A 294 2.26 1.78 -27.49
C ASP A 294 1.08 1.08 -26.80
N LEU A 295 0.51 0.04 -27.43
CA LEU A 295 -0.63 -0.73 -26.88
C LEU A 295 -0.29 -1.60 -25.66
N HIS A 296 0.97 -1.75 -25.28
CA HIS A 296 1.41 -2.56 -24.13
C HIS A 296 1.77 -1.71 -22.90
N ILE A 297 1.45 -0.42 -22.95
CA ILE A 297 1.69 0.53 -21.87
C ILE A 297 0.39 1.26 -21.56
N GLY A 298 0.14 1.56 -20.29
CA GLY A 298 -1.07 2.27 -19.86
C GLY A 298 -0.97 2.74 -18.43
N ARG A 299 -1.88 3.62 -18.02
CA ARG A 299 -1.80 4.23 -16.68
C ARG A 299 -2.26 3.30 -15.57
N LEU A 300 -3.37 2.59 -15.73
CA LEU A 300 -3.80 1.56 -14.76
C LEU A 300 -3.16 0.22 -15.09
N VAL A 301 -3.37 -0.25 -16.33
CA VAL A 301 -2.90 -1.55 -16.83
C VAL A 301 -2.05 -1.34 -18.07
N GLY A 302 -0.89 -2.00 -18.14
CA GLY A 302 0.00 -1.91 -19.29
C GLY A 302 -0.58 -2.59 -20.53
N PHE A 303 -0.79 -3.90 -20.43
CA PHE A 303 -1.34 -4.71 -21.52
C PHE A 303 -2.49 -5.61 -21.08
N GLU A 304 -3.58 -5.54 -21.83
CA GLU A 304 -4.73 -6.42 -21.74
C GLU A 304 -4.63 -7.48 -22.84
N LYS A 305 -4.66 -8.76 -22.49
CA LYS A 305 -4.76 -9.84 -23.48
C LYS A 305 -6.04 -9.68 -24.33
N PRO A 306 -5.92 -9.54 -25.67
CA PRO A 306 -7.07 -9.31 -26.55
C PRO A 306 -8.15 -10.40 -26.50
N ASP A 307 -7.76 -11.66 -26.27
CA ASP A 307 -8.68 -12.81 -26.23
C ASP A 307 -9.68 -12.77 -25.07
N ASN A 308 -9.54 -11.83 -24.13
CA ASN A 308 -10.34 -11.75 -22.90
C ASN A 308 -11.32 -10.58 -22.92
N THR A 309 -11.91 -10.28 -24.09
CA THR A 309 -12.92 -9.22 -24.26
C THR A 309 -14.02 -9.33 -23.20
N GLY A 310 -14.34 -8.20 -22.55
CA GLY A 310 -15.38 -8.12 -21.51
C GLY A 310 -14.95 -8.66 -20.14
N LYS A 311 -13.66 -8.99 -19.93
CA LYS A 311 -13.12 -9.45 -18.64
C LYS A 311 -12.46 -8.34 -17.82
N TYR A 312 -12.29 -7.15 -18.38
CA TYR A 312 -11.65 -6.01 -17.75
C TYR A 312 -12.70 -5.04 -17.21
N ASN A 313 -12.55 -4.63 -15.95
CA ASN A 313 -13.39 -3.62 -15.30
C ASN A 313 -12.51 -2.52 -14.71
N TYR A 314 -12.83 -1.27 -15.02
CA TYR A 314 -12.12 -0.07 -14.57
C TYR A 314 -13.05 0.92 -13.83
N GLU A 315 -14.19 0.43 -13.36
CA GLU A 315 -15.19 1.20 -12.62
C GLU A 315 -14.55 2.06 -11.52
N VAL A 316 -14.81 3.36 -11.57
CA VAL A 316 -14.36 4.34 -10.57
C VAL A 316 -12.85 4.25 -10.34
N SER A 317 -12.09 4.07 -11.42
CA SER A 317 -10.62 4.06 -11.38
C SER A 317 -10.03 5.25 -12.09
N TYR A 318 -9.07 5.88 -11.42
CA TYR A 318 -8.47 7.13 -11.86
C TYR A 318 -6.98 6.98 -12.11
N ALA A 319 -6.44 7.89 -12.91
CA ALA A 319 -5.02 8.10 -13.04
C ALA A 319 -4.72 9.60 -12.91
N TRP A 320 -3.58 9.90 -12.29
CA TRP A 320 -3.06 11.25 -12.24
C TRP A 320 -2.88 11.80 -13.67
N ALA A 321 -3.49 12.94 -13.95
CA ALA A 321 -3.60 13.51 -15.29
C ALA A 321 -2.23 13.82 -15.91
N ASP A 322 -1.26 14.23 -15.10
CA ASP A 322 0.09 14.60 -15.55
C ASP A 322 1.06 13.40 -15.55
N MET A 323 0.56 12.18 -15.30
CA MET A 323 1.36 10.95 -15.41
C MET A 323 1.93 10.81 -16.80
N LEU A 324 3.26 10.65 -16.87
CA LEU A 324 3.96 10.42 -18.12
C LEU A 324 3.94 8.94 -18.49
N VAL A 325 3.36 8.60 -19.64
CA VAL A 325 3.46 7.28 -20.26
C VAL A 325 4.43 7.36 -21.43
N ASN A 326 5.58 6.71 -21.31
CA ASN A 326 6.70 6.88 -22.27
C ASN A 326 7.05 8.36 -22.54
N ASN A 327 7.09 9.16 -21.48
CA ASN A 327 7.35 10.61 -21.53
C ASN A 327 6.27 11.44 -22.24
N VAL A 328 5.09 10.86 -22.48
CA VAL A 328 3.94 11.54 -23.09
C VAL A 328 2.76 11.54 -22.13
N THR A 329 2.06 12.66 -22.02
CA THR A 329 0.81 12.75 -21.26
C THR A 329 -0.30 12.03 -22.00
N VAL A 330 -1.07 11.21 -21.28
CA VAL A 330 -2.23 10.48 -21.83
C VAL A 330 -3.49 11.32 -21.69
N THR A 331 -4.16 11.60 -22.81
CA THR A 331 -5.36 12.46 -22.84
C THR A 331 -6.68 11.71 -23.03
N ASP A 332 -6.63 10.41 -23.35
CA ASP A 332 -7.79 9.58 -23.73
C ASP A 332 -8.29 8.66 -22.59
N GLY A 333 -8.02 9.03 -21.34
CA GLY A 333 -8.48 8.29 -20.16
C GLY A 333 -10.00 8.16 -20.06
N GLN A 334 -10.49 6.94 -19.82
CA GLN A 334 -11.92 6.63 -19.68
C GLN A 334 -12.15 5.56 -18.60
N GLU A 335 -13.35 5.51 -18.02
CA GLU A 335 -13.76 4.45 -17.07
C GLU A 335 -13.82 3.04 -17.68
N THR A 336 -13.72 2.95 -19.00
CA THR A 336 -13.85 1.71 -19.75
C THR A 336 -12.52 1.23 -20.33
N ASN A 337 -11.42 1.94 -20.05
CA ASN A 337 -10.12 1.59 -20.60
C ASN A 337 -9.03 1.50 -19.53
N LYS A 338 -7.94 0.84 -19.91
CA LYS A 338 -6.73 0.65 -19.09
C LYS A 338 -6.01 1.93 -18.66
N ASN A 339 -6.45 3.11 -19.13
CA ASN A 339 -5.90 4.39 -18.74
C ASN A 339 -6.68 5.05 -17.60
N GLY A 340 -7.92 4.62 -17.31
CA GLY A 340 -8.75 5.19 -16.24
C GLY A 340 -9.12 6.65 -16.48
N LEU A 341 -10.01 7.20 -15.66
CA LEU A 341 -10.37 8.62 -15.72
C LEU A 341 -9.22 9.53 -15.26
N ASN A 342 -9.14 10.73 -15.82
CA ASN A 342 -8.15 11.73 -15.42
C ASN A 342 -8.52 12.34 -14.08
N GLN A 343 -7.56 12.43 -13.16
CA GLN A 343 -7.67 13.27 -11.96
C GLN A 343 -6.54 14.29 -11.92
N SER A 344 -6.90 15.55 -11.69
CA SER A 344 -5.93 16.65 -11.73
C SER A 344 -4.96 16.57 -10.55
N SER A 345 -3.79 17.17 -10.71
CA SER A 345 -2.81 17.35 -9.64
C SER A 345 -3.40 17.93 -8.35
N ASN A 346 -4.39 18.83 -8.45
CA ASN A 346 -5.02 19.44 -7.29
C ASN A 346 -6.03 18.52 -6.62
N ASP A 347 -6.72 17.67 -7.39
CA ASP A 347 -7.79 16.79 -6.87
C ASP A 347 -7.21 15.57 -6.15
N VAL A 348 -6.13 14.99 -6.68
CA VAL A 348 -5.51 13.77 -6.12
C VAL A 348 -4.93 13.93 -4.72
N ILE A 349 -4.77 15.17 -4.25
CA ILE A 349 -4.29 15.49 -2.89
C ILE A 349 -5.43 15.93 -1.95
N GLN A 350 -6.65 16.02 -2.44
CA GLN A 350 -7.81 16.36 -1.62
C GLN A 350 -8.37 15.12 -0.94
N GLU A 351 -8.99 15.32 0.21
CA GLU A 351 -9.68 14.25 0.94
C GLU A 351 -10.94 13.76 0.19
N THR A 352 -11.60 14.67 -0.53
CA THR A 352 -12.87 14.41 -1.21
C THR A 352 -12.79 13.33 -2.28
N ILE A 353 -11.67 13.23 -3.01
CA ILE A 353 -11.53 12.17 -4.03
C ILE A 353 -11.51 10.78 -3.41
N TYR A 354 -11.00 10.66 -2.18
CA TYR A 354 -10.87 9.38 -1.47
C TYR A 354 -12.12 9.04 -0.67
N PHE A 355 -12.70 10.01 0.05
CA PHE A 355 -13.73 9.76 1.07
C PHE A 355 -15.09 10.42 0.78
N GLY A 356 -15.30 10.98 -0.42
CA GLY A 356 -16.45 11.80 -0.76
C GLY A 356 -17.83 11.18 -0.49
N ASP A 357 -18.87 12.02 -0.49
CA ASP A 357 -20.25 11.60 -0.23
C ASP A 357 -20.98 11.11 -1.51
N ASN A 358 -22.16 10.51 -1.31
CA ASN A 358 -22.92 9.71 -2.28
C ASN A 358 -23.39 10.44 -3.57
N ASN A 359 -22.89 11.64 -3.86
CA ASN A 359 -23.41 12.50 -4.93
C ASN A 359 -22.45 12.75 -6.11
N ASN A 360 -21.18 12.29 -6.10
CA ASN A 360 -20.31 12.29 -7.29
C ASN A 360 -19.41 11.04 -7.32
N ASP A 361 -18.89 10.69 -8.51
CA ASP A 361 -17.92 9.62 -8.75
C ASP A 361 -16.63 9.85 -7.93
N TYR A 362 -16.57 9.28 -6.73
CA TYR A 362 -15.41 9.32 -5.83
C TYR A 362 -14.94 7.90 -5.55
N LEU A 363 -13.73 7.75 -5.00
CA LEU A 363 -13.17 6.42 -4.71
C LEU A 363 -13.89 5.69 -3.55
N PHE A 364 -14.64 6.40 -2.71
CA PHE A 364 -15.41 5.84 -1.57
C PHE A 364 -14.60 4.92 -0.63
N TRP A 365 -13.33 5.26 -0.38
CA TRP A 365 -12.49 4.50 0.53
C TRP A 365 -13.04 4.53 1.95
N ASP A 366 -13.02 3.38 2.62
CA ASP A 366 -13.54 3.24 3.96
C ASP A 366 -12.75 4.10 4.96
N PRO A 367 -13.35 5.12 5.58
CA PRO A 367 -12.67 5.96 6.57
C PRO A 367 -12.35 5.19 7.87
N ALA A 368 -12.83 3.96 8.07
CA ALA A 368 -12.36 3.09 9.13
C ALA A 368 -10.97 2.49 8.83
N ILE A 369 -10.63 2.33 7.55
CA ILE A 369 -9.37 1.74 7.08
C ILE A 369 -8.35 2.83 6.75
N TRP A 370 -8.80 3.90 6.11
CA TRP A 370 -7.94 4.97 5.60
C TRP A 370 -8.10 6.27 6.39
N SER A 371 -7.02 7.03 6.47
CA SER A 371 -7.03 8.46 6.81
C SER A 371 -6.22 9.21 5.78
N MET A 372 -6.51 10.49 5.54
CA MET A 372 -5.54 11.34 4.85
C MET A 372 -4.19 11.33 5.58
N GLY A 373 -3.11 11.54 4.83
CA GLY A 373 -1.75 11.38 5.30
C GLY A 373 -1.38 12.14 6.58
N ASN A 374 -0.18 11.86 7.08
CA ASN A 374 0.31 12.29 8.40
C ASN A 374 0.81 13.76 8.46
N GLY A 375 0.31 14.62 7.58
CA GLY A 375 0.74 16.02 7.45
C GLY A 375 2.04 16.22 6.66
N LYS A 376 3.02 15.31 6.80
CA LYS A 376 4.20 15.31 5.93
C LYS A 376 3.95 14.59 4.61
N TYR A 377 3.21 13.50 4.63
CA TYR A 377 2.73 12.79 3.45
C TYR A 377 1.33 13.29 3.07
N GLN A 378 1.12 13.62 1.79
CA GLN A 378 -0.13 14.26 1.36
C GLN A 378 -1.23 13.29 0.87
N LEU A 379 -0.93 12.01 0.70
CA LEU A 379 -1.87 10.98 0.23
C LEU A 379 -2.41 10.15 1.40
N PRO A 380 -3.49 9.36 1.22
CA PRO A 380 -4.02 8.53 2.29
C PRO A 380 -3.02 7.50 2.81
N ILE A 381 -3.13 7.21 4.10
CA ILE A 381 -2.36 6.20 4.83
C ILE A 381 -3.32 5.27 5.56
N LEU A 382 -2.85 4.06 5.89
CA LEU A 382 -3.65 3.03 6.54
C LEU A 382 -3.71 3.28 8.06
N LYS A 383 -4.92 3.29 8.63
CA LYS A 383 -5.14 3.48 10.08
C LYS A 383 -4.66 2.31 10.93
N ALA A 384 -4.44 1.14 10.32
CA ALA A 384 -3.91 -0.02 11.01
C ALA A 384 -2.48 0.18 11.54
N PHE A 385 -1.73 1.17 11.04
CA PHE A 385 -0.34 1.40 11.41
C PHE A 385 -0.17 2.76 12.10
N ALA A 386 0.84 2.85 12.96
CA ALA A 386 1.28 4.14 13.48
C ALA A 386 1.76 5.06 12.34
N THR A 387 1.50 6.35 12.46
CA THR A 387 1.73 7.33 11.38
C THR A 387 3.20 7.53 11.01
N ASP A 388 4.10 7.26 11.95
CA ASP A 388 5.57 7.34 11.82
C ASP A 388 6.20 6.12 11.15
N LYS A 389 5.43 5.03 10.98
CA LYS A 389 5.87 3.80 10.30
C LYS A 389 5.48 3.74 8.82
N GLN A 390 4.77 4.75 8.36
CA GLN A 390 4.28 4.89 6.98
C GLN A 390 5.07 6.02 6.30
N PRO A 391 4.93 6.24 4.98
CA PRO A 391 5.67 7.31 4.31
C PRO A 391 5.49 8.64 5.05
N ASP A 392 6.61 9.31 5.32
CA ASP A 392 6.64 10.61 5.98
C ASP A 392 7.32 11.67 5.09
N THR A 393 7.59 11.31 3.83
CA THR A 393 8.13 12.19 2.80
C THR A 393 7.08 12.49 1.75
N ARG A 394 6.95 13.75 1.35
CA ARG A 394 6.05 14.17 0.29
C ARG A 394 6.30 13.42 -1.02
N VAL A 395 5.22 13.22 -1.77
CA VAL A 395 5.29 12.72 -3.14
C VAL A 395 5.76 13.86 -4.04
N ALA A 396 7.01 13.81 -4.48
CA ALA A 396 7.71 14.94 -5.08
C ALA A 396 7.07 15.50 -6.36
N HIS A 397 6.40 14.66 -7.16
CA HIS A 397 5.73 15.08 -8.40
C HIS A 397 4.31 15.62 -8.19
N LEU A 398 3.76 15.51 -6.99
CA LEU A 398 2.43 16.03 -6.67
C LEU A 398 2.56 17.39 -5.95
N PRO A 399 1.58 18.30 -6.14
CA PRO A 399 1.62 19.61 -5.50
C PRO A 399 1.49 19.51 -3.99
N GLU A 400 1.83 20.61 -3.31
CA GLU A 400 1.60 20.72 -1.88
C GLU A 400 0.10 20.74 -1.57
N ARG A 401 -0.29 19.98 -0.53
CA ARG A 401 -1.61 20.17 0.10
C ARG A 401 -1.62 21.50 0.82
N THR A 402 -2.05 22.54 0.12
CA THR A 402 -2.26 23.88 0.67
C THR A 402 -3.51 23.89 1.55
N GLY A 403 -3.40 23.37 2.77
CA GLY A 403 -4.38 23.56 3.84
C GLY A 403 -5.57 22.58 3.87
N THR A 404 -6.15 22.48 5.06
CA THR A 404 -7.14 21.50 5.54
C THR A 404 -8.56 21.69 5.01
N GLY A 405 -8.74 22.16 3.77
CA GLY A 405 -10.07 22.57 3.29
C GLY A 405 -10.65 23.80 3.99
N ILE A 406 -9.85 24.50 4.81
CA ILE A 406 -10.12 25.88 5.23
C ILE A 406 -9.42 26.78 4.22
N THR A 407 -10.15 27.24 3.23
CA THR A 407 -9.71 28.37 2.41
C THR A 407 -9.72 29.59 3.32
N MET A 408 -8.56 29.97 3.87
CA MET A 408 -8.38 31.37 4.27
C MET A 408 -8.37 32.18 2.98
N SER A 409 -9.54 32.46 2.43
CA SER A 409 -9.63 33.54 1.45
C SER A 409 -9.25 34.79 2.22
N SER A 410 -8.08 35.37 1.95
CA SER A 410 -7.92 36.81 2.08
C SER A 410 -8.85 37.46 1.05
N SER A 411 -10.14 37.35 1.28
CA SER A 411 -11.15 38.06 0.52
C SER A 411 -11.01 39.51 0.98
N GLU A 412 -10.39 40.38 0.19
CA GLU A 412 -10.52 41.83 0.45
C GLU A 412 -11.99 42.30 0.32
N LYS A 413 -12.90 41.44 -0.16
CA LYS A 413 -14.34 41.72 -0.21
C LYS A 413 -14.99 41.54 1.16
N LEU A 414 -15.74 42.58 1.53
CA LEU A 414 -16.67 42.60 2.65
C LEU A 414 -17.61 41.39 2.61
N SER A 415 -17.70 40.66 3.72
CA SER A 415 -18.49 39.44 3.81
C SER A 415 -19.22 39.33 5.15
N VAL A 416 -20.41 38.74 5.16
CA VAL A 416 -21.28 38.60 6.35
C VAL A 416 -21.71 37.15 6.49
N TYR A 417 -21.45 36.54 7.65
CA TYR A 417 -21.75 35.12 7.89
C TYR A 417 -22.42 34.91 9.26
N PRO A 418 -23.32 33.93 9.39
CA PRO A 418 -23.77 33.48 10.70
C PRO A 418 -22.61 32.81 11.43
N THR A 419 -22.46 33.07 12.73
CA THR A 419 -21.48 32.33 13.54
C THR A 419 -22.05 31.01 14.02
N LEU A 420 -21.18 30.05 14.36
CA LEU A 420 -21.55 28.80 15.06
C LEU A 420 -22.17 29.05 16.45
N THR A 421 -22.07 30.28 16.96
CA THR A 421 -22.75 30.70 18.20
C THR A 421 -24.13 31.26 17.87
N LYS A 422 -25.15 30.80 18.61
CA LYS A 422 -26.54 31.26 18.46
C LYS A 422 -26.64 32.78 18.63
N ASP A 423 -27.48 33.41 17.80
CA ASP A 423 -27.79 34.86 17.85
C ASP A 423 -26.60 35.82 17.60
N LYS A 424 -25.58 35.38 16.85
CA LYS A 424 -24.42 36.20 16.49
C LYS A 424 -24.12 36.18 14.98
N ILE A 425 -23.68 37.34 14.48
CA ILE A 425 -23.33 37.57 13.08
C ILE A 425 -21.93 38.16 13.03
N THR A 426 -21.07 37.59 12.19
CA THR A 426 -19.71 38.10 11.96
C THR A 426 -19.61 38.77 10.60
N ILE A 427 -18.98 39.93 10.58
CA ILE A 427 -18.71 40.74 9.40
C ILE A 427 -17.20 40.82 9.22
N ALA A 428 -16.70 40.16 8.18
CA ALA A 428 -15.29 40.15 7.82
C ALA A 428 -14.98 41.24 6.79
N ASN A 429 -13.77 41.79 6.86
CA ASN A 429 -13.22 42.77 5.90
C ASN A 429 -14.03 44.08 5.81
N LYS A 430 -14.73 44.47 6.88
CA LYS A 430 -15.29 45.82 6.98
C LYS A 430 -14.21 46.83 7.36
N ALA A 431 -14.34 48.07 6.87
CA ALA A 431 -13.48 49.15 7.33
C ALA A 431 -13.66 49.36 8.85
N ALA A 432 -12.57 49.68 9.56
CA ALA A 432 -12.56 49.75 11.04
C ALA A 432 -13.71 50.59 11.62
N ASN A 433 -14.08 51.68 10.94
CA ASN A 433 -15.15 52.60 11.38
C ASN A 433 -16.46 52.47 10.56
N ALA A 434 -16.59 51.41 9.75
CA ALA A 434 -17.81 51.16 9.01
C ALA A 434 -18.98 50.88 9.97
N LYS A 435 -20.02 51.70 9.86
CA LYS A 435 -21.29 51.51 10.55
C LYS A 435 -22.05 50.35 9.91
N VAL A 436 -22.60 49.50 10.77
CA VAL A 436 -23.53 48.44 10.42
C VAL A 436 -24.91 48.86 10.91
N SER A 437 -25.91 48.79 10.03
CA SER A 437 -27.29 49.16 10.32
C SER A 437 -28.21 47.98 10.02
N ILE A 438 -29.06 47.58 10.97
CA ILE A 438 -30.03 46.50 10.78
C ILE A 438 -31.43 47.11 10.78
N TYR A 439 -32.21 46.78 9.76
CA TYR A 439 -33.58 47.22 9.55
C TYR A 439 -34.53 46.02 9.65
N ASP A 440 -35.74 46.24 10.14
CA ASP A 440 -36.81 45.23 10.04
C ASP A 440 -37.40 45.17 8.62
N GLN A 441 -38.34 44.24 8.41
CA GLN A 441 -39.01 44.01 7.13
C GLN A 441 -39.81 45.21 6.59
N VAL A 442 -40.11 46.22 7.42
CA VAL A 442 -40.78 47.46 6.99
C VAL A 442 -39.80 48.61 6.80
N GLY A 443 -38.50 48.35 6.89
CA GLY A 443 -37.44 49.33 6.67
C GLY A 443 -37.16 50.23 7.88
N LYS A 444 -37.66 49.91 9.07
CA LYS A 444 -37.35 50.65 10.29
C LYS A 444 -36.01 50.19 10.85
N LEU A 445 -35.14 51.14 11.16
CA LEU A 445 -33.85 50.85 11.81
C LEU A 445 -34.08 50.29 13.21
N VAL A 446 -33.59 49.07 13.48
CA VAL A 446 -33.76 48.37 14.76
C VAL A 446 -32.45 48.20 15.53
N MET A 447 -31.30 48.26 14.86
CA MET A 447 -29.99 48.16 15.50
C MET A 447 -28.91 48.91 14.72
N THR A 448 -27.91 49.43 15.43
CA THR A 448 -26.68 49.96 14.86
C THR A 448 -25.49 49.42 15.65
N SER A 449 -24.41 49.05 14.96
CA SER A 449 -23.15 48.67 15.58
C SER A 449 -21.95 49.13 14.73
N PHE A 450 -20.78 49.22 15.37
CA PHE A 450 -19.48 49.39 14.71
C PHE A 450 -18.59 48.16 14.89
N ASP A 451 -19.06 47.13 15.57
CA ASP A 451 -18.31 45.90 15.82
C ASP A 451 -18.35 44.98 14.60
N SER A 452 -17.33 44.13 14.48
CA SER A 452 -17.29 43.08 13.47
C SER A 452 -18.07 41.83 13.90
N GLU A 453 -18.48 41.74 15.17
CA GLU A 453 -19.35 40.69 15.68
C GLU A 453 -20.56 41.35 16.35
N ILE A 454 -21.75 41.04 15.85
CA ILE A 454 -23.00 41.67 16.29
C ILE A 454 -23.87 40.60 16.94
N SER A 455 -24.29 40.84 18.17
CA SER A 455 -25.32 40.05 18.82
C SER A 455 -26.71 40.53 18.39
N VAL A 456 -27.51 39.62 17.86
CA VAL A 456 -28.92 39.84 17.48
C VAL A 456 -29.88 39.16 18.46
N ALA A 457 -29.41 38.81 19.67
CA ALA A 457 -30.19 38.11 20.68
C ALA A 457 -31.46 38.87 21.09
N THR A 458 -31.40 40.20 21.10
CA THR A 458 -32.51 41.09 21.46
C THR A 458 -33.55 41.30 20.36
N LEU A 459 -33.28 40.86 19.12
CA LEU A 459 -34.25 40.93 18.03
C LEU A 459 -35.28 39.80 18.17
N ASN A 460 -36.53 40.04 17.80
CA ASN A 460 -37.52 38.97 17.72
C ASN A 460 -37.28 38.08 16.49
N SER A 461 -37.81 36.86 16.47
CA SER A 461 -37.83 36.02 15.27
C SER A 461 -38.47 36.78 14.10
N GLY A 462 -37.87 36.71 12.91
CA GLY A 462 -38.30 37.47 11.75
C GLY A 462 -37.19 37.75 10.74
N ILE A 463 -37.53 38.53 9.71
CA ILE A 463 -36.64 38.91 8.62
C ILE A 463 -36.10 40.32 8.86
N TYR A 464 -34.80 40.49 8.71
CA TYR A 464 -34.09 41.76 8.83
C TYR A 464 -33.18 42.01 7.63
N LEU A 465 -32.86 43.27 7.37
CA LEU A 465 -31.90 43.69 6.37
C LEU A 465 -30.72 44.36 7.05
N LEU A 466 -29.53 43.79 6.90
CA LEU A 466 -28.28 44.37 7.38
C LEU A 466 -27.62 45.14 6.23
N ASN A 467 -27.30 46.40 6.47
CA ASN A 467 -26.53 47.25 5.57
C ASN A 467 -25.17 47.57 6.19
N VAL A 468 -24.10 47.29 5.45
CA VAL A 468 -22.72 47.67 5.79
C VAL A 468 -22.00 48.06 4.50
N GLN A 469 -21.44 49.28 4.46
CA GLN A 469 -20.70 49.83 3.32
C GLN A 469 -21.41 49.66 1.96
N GLY A 470 -22.73 49.86 1.93
CA GLY A 470 -23.54 49.76 0.71
C GLY A 470 -23.93 48.34 0.30
N THR A 471 -23.46 47.32 1.03
CA THR A 471 -23.86 45.93 0.84
C THR A 471 -25.06 45.64 1.74
N VAL A 472 -26.15 45.11 1.15
CA VAL A 472 -27.37 44.73 1.87
C VAL A 472 -27.49 43.21 1.92
N VAL A 473 -27.63 42.66 3.12
CA VAL A 473 -27.74 41.23 3.38
C VAL A 473 -29.04 40.94 4.13
N LYS A 474 -29.80 39.95 3.66
CA LYS A 474 -30.98 39.46 4.35
C LYS A 474 -30.58 38.55 5.52
N ILE A 475 -31.11 38.81 6.70
CA ILE A 475 -30.99 37.97 7.89
C ILE A 475 -32.35 37.37 8.18
N VAL A 476 -32.38 36.07 8.49
CA VAL A 476 -33.56 35.39 9.03
C VAL A 476 -33.20 34.93 10.43
N LYS A 477 -33.94 35.40 11.43
CA LYS A 477 -33.84 34.94 12.81
C LYS A 477 -35.02 34.00 13.07
N GLU A 478 -34.71 32.74 13.38
CA GLU A 478 -35.69 31.72 13.77
C GLU A 478 -36.16 31.87 15.20
#